data_AF-A0A2V9JXE6-F1
#
_entry.id   AF-A0A2V9JXE6-F1
#
_cell.length_a   1.000
_cell.length_b   1.000
_cell.length_c   1.000
_cell.angle_alpha   90.00
_cell.angle_beta   90.00
_cell.angle_gamma   90.00
#
_symmetry.space_group_name_H-M   'P 1'
#
loop_
_entity.id
_entity.type
_entity.pdbx_description
1 polymer ?
#
loop_
_entity_poly.entity_id
_entity_poly.type
_entity_poly.pdbx_seq_one_letter_code
_entity_poly.pdbx_strand_id
1 'polypeptide(L)' 'MPLSLKPGKRQKTVSLKLMVVDDEPAVLDLIKSRIEPMGCEIQAMEDSRAAAERLETVKFDGALVDVVMRT' A
#
# COMPACT_ATOMS: atom_id res chain seq x y z
N MET A 1 25.07 -34.13 20.11
CA MET A 1 24.62 -33.99 18.71
C MET A 1 24.12 -32.57 18.51
N PRO A 2 24.73 -31.73 17.65
CA PRO A 2 24.20 -30.39 17.41
C PRO A 2 22.98 -30.46 16.49
N LEU A 3 21.90 -29.76 16.87
CA LEU A 3 20.70 -29.59 16.05
C LEU A 3 21.03 -28.74 14.83
N SER A 4 20.91 -29.32 13.63
CA SER A 4 21.01 -28.60 12.37
C SER A 4 19.73 -27.77 12.16
N LEU A 5 19.84 -26.46 12.34
CA LEU A 5 18.78 -25.50 12.02
C LEU A 5 18.66 -25.44 10.48
N LYS A 6 17.56 -25.98 9.95
CA LYS A 6 17.26 -25.88 8.52
C LYS A 6 17.10 -24.41 8.13
N PRO A 7 17.70 -23.94 7.03
CA PRO A 7 17.52 -22.57 6.56
C PRO A 7 16.04 -22.31 6.27
N GLY A 8 15.47 -21.27 6.88
CA GLY A 8 14.09 -20.85 6.66
C GLY A 8 13.84 -20.59 5.17
N LYS A 9 12.67 -21.01 4.67
CA LYS A 9 12.26 -20.75 3.29
C LYS A 9 12.37 -19.24 3.02
N ARG A 10 13.17 -18.84 2.02
CA ARG A 10 13.17 -17.44 1.53
C ARG A 10 11.72 -17.06 1.22
N GLN A 11 11.18 -16.12 1.99
CA GLN A 11 9.91 -15.50 1.67
C GLN A 11 10.05 -14.85 0.30
N LYS A 12 9.13 -15.19 -0.61
CA LYS A 12 8.99 -14.50 -1.89
C LYS A 12 8.80 -13.02 -1.55
N THR A 13 9.73 -12.16 -1.93
CA THR A 13 9.56 -10.71 -1.85
C THR A 13 8.52 -10.31 -2.87
N VAL A 14 7.26 -10.31 -2.46
CA VAL A 14 6.15 -9.81 -3.29
C VAL A 14 6.10 -8.31 -3.07
N SER A 15 6.29 -7.52 -4.14
CA SER A 15 5.97 -6.09 -4.12
C SER A 15 4.46 -5.97 -3.98
N LEU A 16 3.99 -5.38 -2.87
CA LEU A 16 2.56 -5.14 -2.66
C LEU A 16 2.17 -3.83 -3.32
N LYS A 17 1.09 -3.84 -4.09
CA LYS A 17 0.52 -2.63 -4.69
C LYS A 17 -0.64 -2.14 -3.84
N LEU A 18 -0.50 -0.97 -3.24
CA LEU A 18 -1.48 -0.39 -2.32
C LEU A 18 -2.07 0.91 -2.88
N MET A 19 -3.37 1.10 -2.62
CA MET A 19 -4.05 2.37 -2.87
C MET A 19 -4.14 3.16 -1.57
N VAL A 20 -3.89 4.47 -1.62
CA VAL A 20 -4.04 5.38 -0.47
C VAL A 20 -4.96 6.51 -0.88
N VAL A 21 -6.01 6.76 -0.11
CA VAL A 21 -7.05 7.75 -0.41
C VAL A 21 -7.22 8.69 0.77
N ASP A 22 -6.87 9.96 0.61
CA ASP A 22 -6.89 11.00 1.64
C ASP A 22 -6.91 12.39 0.96
N ASP A 23 -7.78 13.31 1.39
CA ASP A 23 -7.94 14.64 0.79
C ASP A 23 -6.87 15.64 1.25
N GLU A 24 -6.05 15.26 2.23
CA GLU A 24 -4.90 16.03 2.69
C GLU A 24 -3.60 15.55 2.01
N PRO A 25 -3.01 16.32 1.07
CA PRO A 25 -1.80 15.90 0.34
C PRO A 25 -0.62 15.56 1.24
N ALA A 26 -0.52 16.25 2.39
CA ALA A 26 0.52 16.00 3.38
C ALA A 26 0.44 14.59 3.99
N VAL A 27 -0.78 14.05 4.15
CA VAL A 27 -0.99 12.68 4.65
C VAL A 27 -0.58 11.66 3.59
N LEU A 28 -0.94 11.89 2.33
CA LEU A 28 -0.54 11.05 1.20
C LEU A 28 0.99 10.98 1.08
N ASP A 29 1.69 12.12 1.14
CA ASP A 29 3.15 12.19 1.09
C ASP A 29 3.79 11.48 2.28
N LEU A 30 3.24 11.67 3.49
CA LEU A 30 3.70 10.99 4.68
C LEU A 30 3.59 9.47 4.52
N ILE A 31 2.43 8.95 4.13
CA ILE A 31 2.20 7.51 3.96
C ILE A 31 3.14 6.95 2.89
N LYS A 32 3.25 7.63 1.74
CA LYS A 32 4.14 7.21 0.65
C LYS A 32 5.59 7.12 1.10
N SER A 33 6.10 8.15 1.78
CA SER A 33 7.49 8.19 2.26
C SER A 33 7.82 7.09 3.28
N ARG A 34 6.82 6.54 3.97
CA ARG A 34 6.99 5.46 4.95
C ARG A 34 6.87 4.08 4.34
N ILE A 35 5.99 3.91 3.36
CA ILE A 35 5.62 2.58 2.85
C ILE A 35 6.43 2.20 1.59
N GLU A 36 6.74 3.14 0.69
CA GLU A 36 7.56 2.83 -0.50
C GLU A 36 8.93 2.21 -0.15
N PRO A 37 9.68 2.69 0.87
CA PRO A 37 10.95 2.07 1.28
C PRO A 37 10.82 0.62 1.75
N MET A 38 9.60 0.17 2.08
CA MET A 38 9.32 -1.23 2.46
C MET A 38 9.16 -2.14 1.23
N GLY A 39 9.34 -1.61 0.01
CA GLY A 39 9.22 -2.36 -1.25
C GLY A 39 7.78 -2.49 -1.75
N CYS A 40 6.91 -1.56 -1.35
CA CYS A 40 5.52 -1.49 -1.83
C CYS A 40 5.37 -0.41 -2.90
N GLU A 41 4.47 -0.64 -3.85
CA GLU A 41 4.06 0.35 -4.85
C GLU A 41 2.82 1.10 -4.33
N ILE A 42 2.92 2.43 -4.19
CA ILE A 42 1.82 3.27 -3.70
C ILE A 42 1.15 4.03 -4.85
N GLN A 43 -0.18 3.93 -4.96
CA GLN A 43 -1.00 4.85 -5.73
C GLN A 43 -1.81 5.73 -4.77
N ALA A 44 -1.37 6.97 -4.59
CA ALA A 44 -2.03 7.98 -3.77
C ALA A 44 -3.09 8.75 -4.57
N MET A 45 -4.24 9.02 -3.96
CA MET A 45 -5.40 9.64 -4.60
C MET A 45 -6.10 10.59 -3.61
N GLU A 46 -6.40 11.81 -4.04
CA GLU A 46 -7.09 12.81 -3.20
C GLU A 46 -8.62 12.73 -3.30
N ASP A 47 -9.13 12.01 -4.31
CA ASP A 47 -10.56 11.92 -4.62
C ASP A 47 -11.05 10.47 -4.53
N SER A 48 -12.05 10.24 -3.68
CA SER A 48 -12.66 8.93 -3.49
C SER A 48 -13.36 8.43 -4.77
N ARG A 49 -13.87 9.32 -5.62
CA ARG A 49 -14.54 8.93 -6.87
C ARG A 49 -13.52 8.41 -7.88
N ALA A 50 -12.44 9.15 -8.13
CA ALA A 50 -11.33 8.67 -8.94
C ALA A 50 -10.77 7.35 -8.39
N ALA A 51 -10.69 7.18 -7.07
CA ALA A 51 -10.24 5.93 -6.45
C ALA A 51 -11.17 4.75 -6.75
N ALA A 52 -12.49 4.96 -6.69
CA ALA A 52 -13.47 3.95 -7.07
C ALA A 52 -13.35 3.56 -8.56
N GLU A 53 -13.25 4.54 -9.46
CA GLU A 53 -13.04 4.30 -10.90
C GLU A 53 -11.71 3.55 -11.15
N ARG A 54 -10.69 3.83 -10.34
CA ARG A 54 -9.40 3.15 -10.45
C ARG A 54 -9.46 1.68 -10.05
N LEU A 55 -10.24 1.33 -9.03
CA LEU A 55 -10.44 -0.06 -8.58
C LEU A 55 -11.06 -0.95 -9.67
N GLU A 56 -11.82 -0.38 -10.59
CA GLU A 56 -12.42 -1.15 -11.70
C GLU A 56 -11.36 -1.63 -12.71
N THR A 57 -10.25 -0.90 -12.83
CA THR A 57 -9.21 -1.16 -13.85
C THR A 57 -7.91 -1.70 -13.28
N VAL A 58 -7.69 -1.56 -11.97
CA VAL A 58 -6.45 -1.95 -11.30
C VAL A 58 -6.75 -2.80 -10.08
N LYS A 59 -6.09 -3.96 -10.01
CA LYS A 59 -6.07 -4.78 -8.81
C LYS A 59 -5.02 -4.26 -7.83
N PHE A 60 -5.44 -4.00 -6.61
CA PHE A 60 -4.58 -3.69 -5.48
C PHE A 60 -4.57 -4.86 -4.50
N ASP A 61 -3.49 -4.97 -3.74
CA ASP A 61 -3.36 -5.92 -2.64
C ASP A 61 -3.98 -5.39 -1.34
N GLY A 62 -4.16 -4.08 -1.24
CA GLY A 62 -4.82 -3.43 -0.11
C GLY A 62 -5.10 -1.94 -0.38
N ALA A 63 -5.91 -1.34 0.48
CA ALA A 63 -6.23 0.08 0.44
C ALA A 63 -6.18 0.69 1.84
N LEU A 64 -5.64 1.89 1.96
CA LEU A 64 -5.80 2.79 3.10
C LEU A 64 -6.71 3.92 2.65
N VAL A 65 -7.81 4.15 3.35
CA VAL A 65 -8.82 5.12 2.96
C VAL A 65 -9.16 5.93 4.21
N ASP A 66 -9.04 7.24 4.12
CA ASP A 66 -9.57 8.11 5.16
C ASP A 66 -11.10 7.96 5.23
N VAL A 67 -11.61 7.85 6.46
CA VAL A 67 -13.02 7.54 6.72
C VAL A 67 -13.89 8.78 6.51
N VAL A 68 -13.33 9.98 6.71
CA VAL A 68 -14.10 11.23 6.70
C VAL A 68 -13.39 12.27 5.82
N MET A 69 -13.49 12.06 4.51
CA MET A 69 -13.05 13.04 3.53
C MET A 69 -14.11 14.14 3.39
N ARG A 70 -13.69 15.41 3.37
CA ARG A 70 -14.64 16.51 3.16
C ARG A 70 -14.85 16.70 1.66
N THR A 71 -16.07 16.38 1.20
CA THR A 71 -16.51 16.61 -0.19
C THR A 71 -16.65 18.10 -0.51
#